data_AF-A0A3C1NBP0-F1
#
_entry.id   AF-A0A3C1NBP0-F1
#
_cell.length_a   1.000
_cell.length_b   1.000
_cell.length_c   1.000
_cell.angle_alpha   90.00
_cell.angle_beta   90.00
_cell.angle_gamma   90.00
#
_symmetry.space_group_name_H-M   'P 1'
#
loop_
_entity.id
_entity.type
_entity.pdbx_description
1 polymer ?
#
loop_
_entity_poly.entity_id
_entity_poly.type
_entity_poly.pdbx_seq_one_letter_code
_entity_poly.pdbx_strand_id
1 'polypeptide(L)'
;MAQAYSQDLRDRVIDAALGGMPARRAAAQFEIGIATAIVWVRRARASGERTARRQGQPRRSKLDPQRDFLLCLVEQTPDMTIVEMQQRLATERGIKASVGTIWTFLDRCGLTFKKSPRTRRSGIGPTS
;
A
#
# COMPACT_ATOMS: atom_id res chain seq x y z
N MET A 1 0.59 -10.84 17.65
CA MET A 1 0.44 -9.61 16.83
C MET A 1 0.66 -8.40 17.73
N ALA A 2 1.56 -7.48 17.37
CA ALA A 2 1.71 -6.23 18.10
C ALA A 2 0.62 -5.25 17.64
N GLN A 3 -0.41 -5.06 18.46
CA GLN A 3 -1.49 -4.11 18.18
C GLN A 3 -1.05 -2.70 18.63
N ALA A 4 -1.29 -1.70 17.79
CA ALA A 4 -1.07 -0.31 18.19
C ALA A 4 -2.06 0.06 19.32
N TYR A 5 -1.58 0.81 20.33
CA TYR A 5 -2.46 1.49 21.26
C TYR A 5 -3.45 2.41 20.52
N SER A 6 -4.65 2.56 21.07
CA SER A 6 -5.68 3.42 20.49
C SER A 6 -5.19 4.87 20.35
N GLN A 7 -5.72 5.58 19.35
CA GLN A 7 -5.37 6.97 19.12
C GLN A 7 -5.80 7.86 20.29
N ASP A 8 -6.98 7.61 20.84
CA ASP A 8 -7.50 8.31 22.01
C ASP A 8 -6.60 8.16 23.24
N LEU A 9 -6.08 6.96 23.53
CA LEU A 9 -5.12 6.77 24.63
C LEU A 9 -3.85 7.60 24.41
N ARG A 10 -3.35 7.64 23.17
CA ARG A 10 -2.20 8.45 22.81
C ARG A 10 -2.46 9.94 23.01
N ASP A 11 -3.61 10.44 22.57
CA ASP A 11 -3.96 11.85 22.69
C ASP A 11 -4.04 12.27 24.16
N ARG A 12 -4.70 11.47 25.03
CA ARG A 12 -4.76 11.76 26.48
C ARG A 12 -3.39 11.81 27.14
N VAL A 13 -2.48 10.89 26.78
CA VAL A 13 -1.09 10.88 27.30
C VAL A 13 -0.33 12.12 26.84
N ILE A 14 -0.48 12.51 25.57
CA ILE A 14 0.17 13.68 25.00
C ILE A 14 -0.39 14.96 25.65
N ASP A 15 -1.71 15.08 25.81
CA ASP A 15 -2.35 16.24 26.42
C ASP A 15 -1.92 16.42 27.87
N ALA A 16 -1.91 15.35 28.67
CA ALA A 16 -1.41 15.40 30.04
C ALA A 16 0.05 15.91 30.09
N ALA A 17 0.89 15.43 29.17
CA ALA A 17 2.31 15.78 29.15
C ALA A 17 2.62 17.16 28.54
N LEU A 18 1.74 17.69 27.70
CA LEU A 18 1.80 19.07 27.22
C LEU A 18 1.23 20.04 28.25
N GLY A 19 0.26 19.60 29.06
CA GLY A 19 -0.28 20.33 30.21
C GLY A 19 0.66 20.40 31.44
N GLY A 20 1.93 20.04 31.29
CA GLY A 20 2.96 20.16 32.34
C GLY A 20 3.27 18.87 33.10
N MET A 21 2.56 17.77 32.85
CA MET A 21 2.87 16.49 33.49
C MET A 21 4.17 15.87 32.91
N PRO A 22 5.08 15.32 33.74
CA PRO A 22 6.20 14.57 33.22
C PRO A 22 5.73 13.26 32.55
N ALA A 23 6.31 12.93 31.38
CA ALA A 23 5.90 11.77 30.59
C ALA A 23 5.95 10.42 31.35
N ARG A 24 6.85 10.28 32.34
CA ARG A 24 6.92 9.09 33.20
C ARG A 24 5.68 8.95 34.10
N ARG A 25 5.17 10.07 34.61
CA ARG A 25 3.95 10.10 35.43
C ARG A 25 2.71 9.83 34.58
N ALA A 26 2.66 10.38 33.37
CA ALA A 26 1.61 10.05 32.40
C ALA A 26 1.62 8.54 32.06
N ALA A 27 2.80 7.94 31.87
CA ALA A 27 2.90 6.50 31.63
C ALA A 27 2.30 5.66 32.78
N ALA A 28 2.58 6.03 34.03
CA ALA A 28 2.00 5.37 35.20
C ALA A 28 0.48 5.58 35.31
N GLN A 29 -0.01 6.79 35.05
CA GLN A 29 -1.44 7.11 35.12
C GLN A 29 -2.28 6.38 34.06
N PHE A 30 -1.71 6.20 32.87
CA PHE A 30 -2.39 5.55 31.75
C PHE A 30 -1.98 4.08 31.56
N GLU A 31 -1.23 3.52 32.51
CA GLU A 31 -0.77 2.11 32.53
C GLU A 31 -0.08 1.68 31.23
N ILE A 32 0.75 2.56 30.66
CA ILE A 32 1.53 2.27 29.45
C ILE A 32 3.03 2.20 29.74
N GLY A 33 3.78 1.58 28.82
CA GLY A 33 5.24 1.57 28.89
C GLY A 33 5.84 2.98 28.89
N ILE A 34 6.76 3.25 29.82
CA ILE A 34 7.41 4.55 29.98
C ILE A 34 8.11 5.00 28.68
N ALA A 35 8.79 4.08 27.99
CA ALA A 35 9.44 4.37 26.72
C ALA A 35 8.43 4.82 25.63
N THR A 36 7.24 4.21 25.61
CA THR A 36 6.17 4.56 24.67
C THR A 36 5.67 5.98 24.91
N ALA A 37 5.36 6.33 26.17
CA ALA A 37 4.95 7.68 26.55
C ALA A 37 6.01 8.72 26.17
N ILE A 38 7.29 8.46 26.48
CA ILE A 38 8.39 9.37 26.14
C ILE A 38 8.48 9.60 24.62
N VAL A 39 8.36 8.55 23.81
CA VAL A 39 8.41 8.66 22.35
C VAL A 39 7.24 9.49 21.82
N TRP A 40 6.02 9.29 22.33
CA TRP A 40 4.84 10.05 21.92
C TRP A 40 4.99 11.53 22.24
N VAL A 41 5.35 11.85 23.50
CA VAL A 41 5.53 13.24 23.94
C VAL A 41 6.66 13.93 23.18
N ARG A 42 7.78 13.23 22.95
CA ARG A 42 8.90 13.78 22.16
C ARG A 42 8.47 14.14 20.75
N ARG A 43 7.71 13.27 20.07
CA ARG A 43 7.22 13.53 18.70
C ARG A 43 6.20 14.67 18.68
N ALA A 44 5.27 14.69 19.63
CA ALA A 44 4.30 15.77 19.75
C ALA A 44 4.98 17.14 19.94
N ARG A 45 6.04 17.21 20.76
CA ARG A 45 6.80 18.46 20.97
C ARG A 45 7.67 18.85 19.78
N ALA A 46 8.26 17.89 19.07
CA ALA A 46 9.19 18.16 17.98
C ALA A 46 8.49 18.54 16.67
N SER A 47 7.36 17.90 16.35
CA SER A 47 6.69 18.06 15.04
C SER A 47 5.18 18.21 15.12
N GLY A 48 4.58 18.17 16.32
CA GLY A 48 3.12 18.10 16.47
C GLY A 48 2.52 16.75 16.08
N GLU A 49 3.34 15.74 15.76
CA GLU A 49 2.87 14.42 15.31
C GLU A 49 2.24 13.65 16.48
N ARG A 50 0.90 13.57 16.47
CA ARG A 50 0.09 12.85 17.46
C ARG A 50 -0.40 11.50 16.99
N THR A 51 -0.30 11.18 15.70
CA THR A 51 -0.88 9.95 15.16
C THR A 51 0.13 8.80 15.16
N ALA A 52 -0.37 7.56 15.24
CA ALA A 52 0.47 6.41 14.95
C ALA A 52 0.95 6.51 13.50
N ARG A 53 2.27 6.30 13.29
CA ARG A 53 2.76 6.05 11.94
C ARG A 53 2.14 4.77 11.40
N ARG A 54 1.89 4.77 10.09
CA ARG A 54 1.41 3.59 9.37
C ARG A 54 2.32 2.40 9.69
N GLN A 55 1.76 1.38 10.32
CA GLN A 55 2.44 0.12 10.56
C GLN A 55 2.41 -0.71 9.28
N GLY A 56 3.50 -1.45 9.03
CA GLY A 56 3.65 -2.31 7.87
C GLY A 56 4.40 -1.66 6.71
N GLN A 57 4.69 -2.48 5.70
CA GLN A 57 5.48 -2.08 4.55
C GLN A 57 4.70 -1.04 3.72
N PRO A 58 5.34 0.05 3.26
CA PRO A 58 4.70 1.01 2.37
C PRO A 58 4.12 0.29 1.15
N ARG A 59 2.91 0.68 0.71
CA ARG A 59 2.26 0.19 -0.52
C ARG A 59 2.98 0.67 -1.81
N ARG A 60 4.27 1.00 -1.73
CA ARG A 60 5.02 1.51 -2.87
C ARG A 60 5.60 0.34 -3.64
N SER A 61 5.16 0.16 -4.88
CA SER A 61 5.77 -0.81 -5.79
C SER A 61 6.98 -0.16 -6.46
N LYS A 62 7.98 -0.98 -6.81
CA LYS A 62 9.11 -0.54 -7.66
C LYS A 62 8.63 -0.01 -9.02
N LEU A 63 7.39 -0.35 -9.41
CA LEU A 63 6.76 0.07 -10.66
C LEU A 63 6.00 1.42 -10.54
N ASP A 64 5.80 1.96 -9.34
CA ASP A 64 5.04 3.20 -9.16
C ASP A 64 5.64 4.39 -9.92
N PRO A 65 6.98 4.61 -9.97
CA PRO A 65 7.58 5.67 -10.79
C PRO A 65 7.48 5.45 -12.31
N GLN A 66 7.16 4.24 -12.76
CA GLN A 66 7.10 3.82 -14.17
C GLN A 66 5.65 3.63 -14.60
N ARG A 67 4.71 4.17 -13.81
CA ARG A 67 3.28 4.05 -14.06
C ARG A 67 2.91 4.54 -15.45
N ASP A 68 3.35 5.75 -15.81
CA ASP A 68 2.97 6.37 -17.08
C ASP A 68 3.55 5.60 -18.28
N PHE A 69 4.74 5.02 -18.11
CA PHE A 69 5.32 4.13 -19.12
C PHE A 69 4.46 2.87 -19.31
N LEU A 70 4.07 2.20 -18.23
CA LEU A 70 3.24 1.00 -18.32
C LEU A 70 1.83 1.28 -18.86
N LEU A 71 1.24 2.43 -18.54
CA LEU A 71 -0.06 2.83 -19.07
C LEU A 71 0.02 3.11 -20.57
N CYS A 72 1.00 3.92 -21.00
CA CYS A 72 1.23 4.19 -22.43
C CYS A 72 1.48 2.90 -23.21
N LEU A 73 2.21 1.96 -22.60
CA LEU A 73 2.51 0.68 -23.18
C LEU A 73 1.25 -0.20 -23.39
N VAL A 74 0.31 -0.19 -22.44
CA VAL A 74 -0.99 -0.87 -22.55
C VAL A 74 -1.89 -0.19 -23.57
N GLU A 75 -1.89 1.15 -23.62
CA GLU A 75 -2.67 1.92 -24.59
C GLU A 75 -2.20 1.67 -26.03
N GLN A 76 -0.89 1.57 -26.25
CA GLN A 76 -0.31 1.25 -27.56
C GLN A 76 -0.53 -0.21 -27.98
N THR A 77 -0.59 -1.15 -27.03
CA THR A 77 -0.74 -2.57 -27.32
C THR A 77 -1.64 -3.24 -26.28
N PRO A 78 -2.98 -3.18 -26.46
CA PRO A 78 -3.95 -3.69 -25.49
C PRO A 78 -3.87 -5.20 -25.23
N ASP A 79 -3.41 -5.98 -26.22
CA ASP A 79 -3.28 -7.45 -26.12
C ASP A 79 -1.93 -7.92 -25.57
N MET A 80 -1.10 -7.01 -25.07
CA MET A 80 0.24 -7.36 -24.61
C MET A 80 0.20 -8.18 -23.32
N THR A 81 0.94 -9.28 -23.33
CA THR A 81 1.03 -10.19 -22.20
C THR A 81 1.92 -9.62 -21.09
N ILE A 82 1.72 -10.11 -19.85
CA ILE A 82 2.53 -9.69 -18.69
C ILE A 82 4.02 -10.05 -18.89
N VAL A 83 4.33 -11.13 -19.61
CA VAL A 83 5.71 -11.56 -19.89
C VAL A 83 6.39 -10.58 -20.87
N GLU A 84 5.68 -10.11 -21.89
CA GLU A 84 6.19 -9.09 -22.80
C GLU A 84 6.41 -7.74 -22.08
N MET A 85 5.50 -7.37 -21.17
CA MET A 85 5.71 -6.19 -20.32
C MET A 85 6.96 -6.34 -19.43
N GLN A 86 7.21 -7.54 -18.90
CA GLN A 86 8.43 -7.80 -18.12
C GLN A 86 9.69 -7.63 -18.98
N GLN A 87 9.69 -8.14 -20.21
CA GLN A 87 10.82 -7.99 -21.13
C GLN A 87 11.06 -6.53 -21.48
N ARG A 88 10.01 -5.77 -21.81
CA ARG A 88 10.15 -4.32 -22.10
C ARG A 88 10.61 -3.52 -20.88
N LEU A 89 10.12 -3.83 -19.68
CA LEU A 89 10.61 -3.22 -18.44
C LEU A 89 12.10 -3.51 -18.21
N ALA A 90 12.57 -4.71 -18.53
CA ALA A 90 13.97 -5.07 -18.42
C ALA A 90 14.83 -4.36 -19.47
N THR A 91 14.39 -4.31 -20.73
CA THR A 91 15.14 -3.73 -21.84
C THR A 91 15.15 -2.20 -21.83
N GLU A 92 14.00 -1.55 -21.64
CA GLU A 92 13.85 -0.09 -21.79
C GLU A 92 14.07 0.68 -20.49
N ARG A 93 13.92 0.01 -19.33
CA ARG A 93 14.02 0.64 -18.01
C ARG A 93 15.03 -0.03 -17.09
N GLY A 94 15.60 -1.18 -17.47
CA GLY A 94 16.53 -1.93 -16.61
C GLY A 94 15.87 -2.51 -15.35
N ILE A 95 14.54 -2.58 -15.30
CA ILE A 95 13.80 -2.98 -14.09
C ILE A 95 13.32 -4.41 -14.24
N LYS A 96 13.88 -5.30 -13.41
CA LYS A 96 13.35 -6.64 -13.20
C LYS A 96 12.17 -6.59 -12.23
N ALA A 97 11.00 -7.03 -12.69
CA ALA A 97 9.80 -7.20 -11.88
C ALA A 97 9.21 -8.60 -12.13
N SER A 98 8.68 -9.24 -11.09
CA SER A 98 7.99 -10.53 -11.25
C SER A 98 6.60 -10.34 -11.87
N VAL A 99 6.06 -11.41 -12.45
CA VAL A 99 4.69 -11.45 -12.99
C VAL A 99 3.67 -10.98 -11.96
N GLY A 100 3.77 -11.42 -10.70
CA GLY A 100 2.88 -11.02 -9.61
C GLY A 100 2.97 -9.53 -9.26
N THR A 101 4.15 -8.93 -9.34
CA THR A 101 4.34 -7.49 -9.12
C THR A 101 3.68 -6.65 -10.21
N ILE A 102 3.82 -7.08 -11.48
CA ILE A 102 3.17 -6.41 -12.62
C ILE A 102 1.65 -6.60 -12.53
N TRP A 103 1.17 -7.80 -12.21
CA TRP A 103 -0.27 -8.06 -12.04
C TRP A 103 -0.88 -7.22 -10.93
N THR A 104 -0.26 -7.17 -9.75
CA THR A 104 -0.73 -6.34 -8.62
C THR A 104 -0.72 -4.86 -8.98
N PHE A 105 0.23 -4.42 -9.81
CA PHE A 105 0.29 -3.04 -10.30
C PHE A 105 -0.86 -2.74 -11.27
N LEU A 106 -1.13 -3.62 -12.25
CA LEU A 106 -2.22 -3.46 -13.21
C LEU A 106 -3.60 -3.49 -12.52
N ASP A 107 -3.79 -4.41 -11.57
CA ASP A 107 -5.00 -4.51 -10.75
C ASP A 107 -5.25 -3.23 -9.95
N ARG A 108 -4.20 -2.67 -9.33
CA ARG A 108 -4.26 -1.35 -8.66
C ARG A 108 -4.60 -0.19 -9.60
N CYS A 109 -4.28 -0.30 -10.89
CA CYS A 109 -4.60 0.71 -11.90
C CYS A 109 -6.00 0.52 -12.51
N GLY A 110 -6.75 -0.50 -12.09
CA GLY A 110 -8.07 -0.82 -12.65
C GLY A 110 -8.02 -1.46 -14.04
N LEU A 111 -6.83 -1.83 -14.52
CA LEU A 111 -6.64 -2.50 -15.80
C LEU A 111 -6.89 -3.99 -15.63
N THR A 112 -8.16 -4.37 -15.81
CA THR A 112 -8.58 -5.78 -15.76
C THR A 112 -8.67 -6.32 -17.19
N PHE A 113 -8.08 -7.49 -17.44
CA PHE A 113 -8.29 -8.19 -18.70
C PHE A 113 -9.75 -8.63 -18.76
N LYS A 114 -10.50 -8.12 -19.75
CA LYS A 114 -11.89 -8.52 -19.97
C LYS A 114 -11.94 -10.00 -20.31
N LYS A 115 -12.35 -10.84 -19.37
CA LYS A 115 -12.66 -12.25 -19.63
C LYS A 115 -14.03 -12.32 -20.29
N SER A 116 -14.08 -12.47 -21.61
CA SER A 116 -15.32 -12.86 -22.27
C SER A 116 -15.53 -14.36 -22.05
N PRO A 117 -16.68 -14.81 -21.50
CA PRO A 117 -17.02 -16.23 -21.47
C PRO A 117 -17.00 -16.77 -22.89
N ARG A 118 -16.43 -17.96 -23.10
CA ARG A 118 -16.52 -18.64 -24.40
C ARG A 118 -18.01 -18.92 -24.68
N THR A 119 -18.59 -18.21 -25.64
CA THR A 119 -19.90 -18.55 -26.19
C THR A 119 -19.81 -19.96 -26.79
N ARG A 120 -20.74 -20.86 -26.43
CA ARG A 120 -20.81 -22.18 -27.07
C ARG A 120 -20.94 -21.98 -28.58
N ARG A 121 -20.16 -22.73 -29.36
CA ARG A 121 -20.27 -22.75 -30.82
C ARG A 121 -21.73 -23.07 -31.17
N SER A 122 -22.37 -22.24 -32.00
CA SER A 122 -23.74 -22.51 -32.48
C SER A 122 -23.73 -23.90 -33.12
N GLY A 123 -24.54 -24.81 -32.58
CA GLY A 123 -24.64 -26.17 -33.08
C GLY A 123 -24.99 -26.14 -34.57
N ILE A 124 -24.26 -26.91 -35.35
CA ILE A 124 -24.57 -27.11 -36.77
C ILE A 124 -25.94 -27.80 -36.81
N GLY A 125 -26.93 -27.15 -37.41
CA GLY A 125 -28.28 -27.70 -37.56
C GLY A 125 -28.29 -28.98 -38.40
N PRO A 126 -29.30 -29.85 -38.25
CA PRO A 126 -29.36 -31.13 -38.94
C PRO A 126 -29.48 -30.91 -40.45
N THR A 127 -28.51 -31.46 -41.19
CA THR A 127 -28.61 -31.71 -42.64
C THR A 127 -29.76 -32.70 -42.89
N SER A 128 -30.76 -32.27 -43.67
CA SER A 128 -31.71 -33.17 -44.34
C SER A 128 -31.13 -33.68 -45.65
#